data_AF-A0A6H5G3G3-F1
#
_entry.id   AF-A0A6H5G3G3-F1
#
_cell.length_a   1.000
_cell.length_b   1.000
_cell.length_c   1.000
_cell.angle_alpha   90.00
_cell.angle_beta   90.00
_cell.angle_gamma   90.00
#
_symmetry.space_group_name_H-M   'P 1'
#
loop_
_entity.id
_entity.type
_entity.pdbx_description
1 polymer ?
#
loop_
_entity_poly.entity_id
_entity_poly.type
_entity_poly.pdbx_seq_one_letter_code
_entity_poly.pdbx_strand_id
1 'polypeptide(L)'
;MDEITVVAEQLATAVELTMNPNASQAERLEAYNACELFKEKSPLCVQCGLFLAQRPQYSHFVRHFGLQLMEHCIKYKWYDLTHQEKLFIKENAMKLVECGMNSLLEDKNMAHMKDALSRVIVEMIKREWPQQWPTLLAELNECSSRGCIQTELVLHVLLRLVEDVAVLQ
;
A
#
# COMPACT_ATOMS: atom_id res chain seq x y z
N MET A 1 -21.04 11.19 -7.66
CA MET A 1 -20.22 10.11 -7.09
C MET A 1 -18.87 10.26 -7.74
N ASP A 2 -17.81 10.50 -6.98
CA ASP A 2 -16.48 10.79 -7.54
C ASP A 2 -15.98 9.59 -8.36
N GLU A 3 -15.35 9.84 -9.50
CA GLU A 3 -14.84 8.82 -10.43
C GLU A 3 -13.97 7.77 -9.69
N ILE A 4 -13.10 8.23 -8.79
CA ILE A 4 -12.25 7.37 -7.95
C ILE A 4 -13.08 6.41 -7.09
N THR A 5 -14.21 6.87 -6.53
CA THR A 5 -15.05 6.04 -5.67
C THR A 5 -15.68 4.90 -6.48
N VAL A 6 -16.22 5.22 -7.66
CA VAL A 6 -16.86 4.22 -8.53
C VAL A 6 -15.84 3.16 -8.97
N VAL A 7 -14.66 3.61 -9.42
CA VAL A 7 -13.59 2.71 -9.87
C VAL A 7 -13.05 1.85 -8.72
N ALA A 8 -12.86 2.45 -7.54
CA ALA A 8 -12.42 1.70 -6.37
C ALA A 8 -13.44 0.65 -5.92
N GLU A 9 -14.75 0.94 -5.98
CA GLU A 9 -15.80 -0.03 -5.64
C GLU A 9 -15.85 -1.21 -6.63
N GLN A 10 -15.62 -0.95 -7.92
CA GLN A 10 -15.48 -2.00 -8.93
C GLN A 10 -14.26 -2.89 -8.65
N LEU A 11 -13.12 -2.29 -8.33
CA LEU A 11 -11.90 -3.02 -7.97
C LEU A 11 -12.09 -3.84 -6.69
N ALA A 12 -12.73 -3.28 -5.67
CA ALA A 12 -13.03 -4.01 -4.45
C ALA A 12 -13.84 -5.28 -4.75
N THR A 13 -14.86 -5.15 -5.60
CA THR A 13 -15.68 -6.29 -6.03
C THR A 13 -14.88 -7.34 -6.79
N ALA A 14 -14.00 -6.92 -7.72
CA ALA A 14 -13.13 -7.82 -8.46
C ALA A 14 -12.14 -8.57 -7.54
N VAL A 15 -11.58 -7.90 -6.54
CA VAL A 15 -10.67 -8.53 -5.55
C VAL A 15 -11.42 -9.55 -4.69
N GLU A 16 -12.61 -9.20 -4.20
CA GLU A 16 -13.44 -10.14 -3.43
C GLU A 16 -13.82 -11.38 -4.25
N LEU A 17 -14.21 -11.17 -5.52
CA LEU A 17 -14.53 -12.27 -6.43
C LEU A 17 -13.32 -13.17 -6.69
N THR A 18 -12.12 -12.59 -6.77
CA THR A 18 -10.86 -13.34 -6.92
C THR A 18 -10.62 -14.27 -5.72
N MET A 19 -10.93 -13.80 -4.51
CA MET A 19 -10.71 -14.51 -3.26
C MET A 19 -11.91 -15.38 -2.83
N ASN A 20 -13.04 -15.33 -3.55
CA ASN A 20 -14.24 -16.10 -3.22
C ASN A 20 -14.06 -17.59 -3.54
N PRO A 21 -14.18 -18.50 -2.56
CA PRO A 21 -14.01 -19.95 -2.79
C PRO A 21 -15.12 -20.55 -3.68
N ASN A 22 -16.29 -19.90 -3.73
CA ASN A 22 -17.45 -20.38 -4.49
C ASN A 22 -17.50 -19.84 -5.93
N ALA A 23 -16.62 -18.90 -6.29
CA ALA A 23 -16.56 -18.36 -7.65
C ALA A 23 -16.10 -19.42 -8.65
N SER A 24 -16.71 -19.42 -9.84
CA SER A 24 -16.25 -20.28 -10.93
C SER A 24 -14.84 -19.89 -11.38
N GLN A 25 -14.13 -20.82 -12.02
CA GLN A 25 -12.80 -20.53 -12.52
C GLN A 25 -12.80 -19.41 -13.58
N ALA A 26 -13.84 -19.34 -14.42
CA ALA A 26 -13.97 -18.31 -15.44
C ALA A 26 -14.14 -16.91 -14.81
N GLU A 27 -15.06 -16.77 -13.86
CA GLU A 27 -15.31 -15.51 -13.14
C GLU A 27 -14.06 -15.06 -12.36
N ARG A 28 -13.37 -15.99 -11.69
CA ARG A 28 -12.15 -15.69 -10.95
C ARG A 28 -11.04 -15.19 -11.88
N LEU A 29 -10.87 -15.82 -13.05
CA LEU A 29 -9.87 -15.42 -14.03
C LEU A 29 -10.18 -14.05 -14.64
N GLU A 30 -11.44 -13.77 -14.94
CA GLU A 30 -11.87 -12.47 -15.44
C GLU A 30 -11.62 -11.36 -14.42
N ALA A 31 -11.99 -11.59 -13.15
CA ALA A 31 -11.76 -10.65 -12.06
C ALA A 31 -10.26 -10.38 -11.83
N TYR A 32 -9.45 -11.42 -11.84
CA TYR A 32 -8.00 -11.30 -11.72
C TYR A 32 -7.40 -10.48 -12.87
N ASN A 33 -7.80 -10.77 -14.12
CA ASN A 33 -7.32 -10.04 -15.29
C ASN A 33 -7.73 -8.56 -15.26
N ALA A 34 -8.92 -8.24 -14.75
CA ALA A 34 -9.37 -6.87 -14.56
C ALA A 34 -8.48 -6.12 -13.54
N CYS A 35 -8.14 -6.76 -12.43
CA CYS A 35 -7.22 -6.22 -11.42
C CYS A 35 -5.81 -5.97 -11.98
N GLU A 36 -5.26 -6.92 -12.74
CA GLU A 36 -3.94 -6.79 -13.37
C GLU A 36 -3.93 -5.68 -14.43
N LEU A 37 -4.95 -5.63 -15.29
CA LEU A 37 -5.10 -4.59 -16.31
C LEU A 37 -5.17 -3.19 -15.68
N PHE A 38 -5.90 -3.05 -14.58
CA PHE A 38 -5.99 -1.79 -13.84
C PHE A 38 -4.62 -1.39 -13.28
N LYS A 39 -3.93 -2.31 -12.60
CA LYS A 39 -2.59 -2.09 -12.02
C LYS A 39 -1.60 -1.59 -13.08
N GLU A 40 -1.60 -2.21 -14.25
CA GLU A 40 -0.68 -1.87 -15.35
C GLU A 40 -1.04 -0.58 -16.08
N LYS A 41 -2.33 -0.31 -16.37
CA LYS A 41 -2.70 0.77 -17.31
C LYS A 41 -3.34 1.99 -16.67
N SER A 42 -3.91 1.86 -15.47
CA SER A 42 -4.66 2.96 -14.86
C SER A 42 -3.74 4.07 -14.34
N PRO A 43 -4.03 5.36 -14.64
CA PRO A 43 -3.37 6.49 -14.01
C PRO A 43 -3.86 6.69 -12.55
N LEU A 44 -5.04 6.15 -12.20
CA LEU A 44 -5.65 6.30 -10.88
C LEU A 44 -5.15 5.27 -9.85
N CYS A 45 -4.06 4.56 -10.17
CA CYS A 45 -3.56 3.42 -9.39
C CYS A 45 -3.31 3.79 -7.92
N VAL A 46 -2.63 4.92 -7.68
CA VAL A 46 -2.32 5.42 -6.34
C VAL A 46 -3.58 5.85 -5.59
N GLN A 47 -4.43 6.65 -6.26
CA GLN A 47 -5.62 7.21 -5.63
C GLN A 47 -6.61 6.12 -5.22
N CYS A 48 -6.85 5.15 -6.11
CA CYS A 48 -7.67 3.99 -5.80
C CYS A 48 -6.99 3.10 -4.75
N GLY A 49 -5.68 2.85 -4.87
CA GLY A 49 -4.94 2.04 -3.91
C GLY A 49 -5.03 2.58 -2.49
N LEU A 50 -4.83 3.89 -2.33
CA LEU A 50 -4.96 4.57 -1.05
C LEU A 50 -6.39 4.53 -0.52
N PHE A 51 -7.37 4.83 -1.38
CA PHE A 51 -8.79 4.82 -1.03
C PHE A 51 -9.24 3.45 -0.50
N LEU A 52 -8.78 2.37 -1.14
CA LEU A 52 -9.05 1.00 -0.70
C LEU A 52 -8.34 0.68 0.63
N ALA A 53 -7.07 1.06 0.78
CA ALA A 53 -6.28 0.74 1.97
C ALA A 53 -6.77 1.43 3.27
N GLN A 54 -7.21 2.68 3.17
CA GLN A 54 -7.62 3.51 4.31
C GLN A 54 -8.99 3.14 4.91
N ARG A 55 -9.85 2.53 4.12
CA ARG A 55 -11.27 2.35 4.43
C ARG A 55 -11.52 1.04 5.21
N PRO A 56 -11.91 1.10 6.50
CA PRO A 56 -12.07 -0.09 7.33
C PRO A 56 -13.27 -0.97 6.93
N GLN A 57 -14.20 -0.45 6.12
CA GLN A 57 -15.33 -1.23 5.62
C GLN A 57 -14.96 -2.30 4.59
N TYR A 58 -13.78 -2.17 3.96
CA TYR A 58 -13.30 -3.15 3.01
C TYR A 58 -12.61 -4.31 3.73
N SER A 59 -12.69 -5.51 3.14
CA SER A 59 -11.98 -6.68 3.68
C SER A 59 -10.46 -6.48 3.65
N HIS A 60 -9.76 -7.31 4.41
CA HIS A 60 -8.30 -7.33 4.41
C HIS A 60 -7.73 -7.63 3.01
N PHE A 61 -8.39 -8.44 2.18
CA PHE A 61 -7.97 -8.71 0.79
C PHE A 61 -7.95 -7.43 -0.05
N VAL A 62 -9.04 -6.65 0.01
CA VAL A 62 -9.18 -5.41 -0.74
C VAL A 62 -8.20 -4.34 -0.25
N ARG A 63 -8.07 -4.19 1.07
CA ARG A 63 -7.14 -3.24 1.67
C ARG A 63 -5.68 -3.59 1.33
N HIS A 64 -5.33 -4.87 1.39
CA HIS A 64 -4.00 -5.36 1.00
C HIS A 64 -3.73 -5.11 -0.49
N PHE A 65 -4.70 -5.40 -1.36
CA PHE A 65 -4.57 -5.09 -2.78
C PHE A 65 -4.36 -3.58 -3.03
N GLY A 66 -5.03 -2.72 -2.25
CA GLY A 66 -4.79 -1.27 -2.28
C GLY A 66 -3.33 -0.89 -2.02
N LEU A 67 -2.70 -1.51 -1.01
CA LEU A 67 -1.27 -1.32 -0.73
C LEU A 67 -0.38 -1.89 -1.85
N GLN A 68 -0.74 -3.03 -2.43
CA GLN A 68 -0.02 -3.61 -3.57
C GLN A 68 -0.07 -2.71 -4.82
N LEU A 69 -1.18 -2.02 -5.06
CA LEU A 69 -1.29 -1.02 -6.14
C LEU A 69 -0.33 0.14 -5.91
N MET A 70 -0.27 0.66 -4.68
CA MET A 70 0.68 1.72 -4.30
C MET A 70 2.12 1.26 -4.49
N GLU A 71 2.47 0.07 -3.97
CA GLU A 71 3.80 -0.54 -4.14
C GLU A 71 4.16 -0.66 -5.62
N HIS A 72 3.27 -1.21 -6.45
CA HIS A 72 3.50 -1.37 -7.88
C HIS A 72 3.72 -0.03 -8.58
N CYS A 73 2.93 0.99 -8.25
CA CYS A 73 3.08 2.32 -8.84
C CYS A 73 4.43 2.95 -8.48
N ILE A 74 4.83 2.90 -7.20
CA ILE A 74 6.16 3.36 -6.77
C ILE A 74 7.25 2.51 -7.44
N LYS A 75 7.04 1.21 -7.58
CA LYS A 75 8.05 0.32 -8.13
C LYS A 75 8.35 0.61 -9.60
N TYR A 76 7.32 0.71 -10.42
CA TYR A 76 7.44 0.69 -11.88
C TYR A 76 7.12 2.01 -12.57
N LYS A 77 6.33 2.90 -11.95
CA LYS A 77 5.84 4.14 -12.57
C LYS A 77 6.39 5.40 -11.91
N TRP A 78 7.27 5.29 -10.92
CA TRP A 78 7.74 6.44 -10.12
C TRP A 78 8.34 7.58 -10.93
N TYR A 79 9.09 7.28 -11.99
CA TYR A 79 9.71 8.32 -12.81
C TYR A 79 8.72 9.06 -13.70
N ASP A 80 7.56 8.46 -13.98
CA ASP A 80 6.47 9.08 -14.75
C ASP A 80 5.58 9.97 -13.87
N LEU A 81 5.65 9.80 -12.55
CA LEU A 81 4.87 10.60 -11.59
C LEU A 81 5.41 12.02 -11.46
N THR A 82 4.48 12.97 -11.40
CA THR A 82 4.75 14.36 -11.06
C THR A 82 5.24 14.50 -9.62
N HIS A 83 5.91 15.61 -9.30
CA HIS A 83 6.35 15.88 -7.93
C HIS A 83 5.17 15.93 -6.93
N GLN A 84 4.03 16.48 -7.35
CA GLN A 84 2.83 16.53 -6.50
C GLN A 84 2.28 15.14 -6.19
N GLU A 85 2.27 14.23 -7.18
CA GLU A 85 1.84 12.84 -6.95
C GLU A 85 2.80 12.10 -6.02
N LYS A 86 4.11 12.32 -6.13
CA LYS A 86 5.11 11.74 -5.22
C LYS A 86 4.90 12.20 -3.79
N LEU A 87 4.72 13.51 -3.58
CA LEU A 87 4.39 14.08 -2.28
C LEU A 87 3.08 13.51 -1.73
N PHE A 88 2.04 13.43 -2.57
CA PHE A 88 0.76 12.84 -2.20
C PHE A 88 0.90 11.40 -1.72
N ILE A 89 1.66 10.55 -2.43
CA ILE A 89 1.92 9.17 -2.02
C ILE A 89 2.63 9.14 -0.67
N LYS A 90 3.72 9.89 -0.55
CA LYS A 90 4.57 9.93 0.65
C LYS A 90 3.79 10.36 1.89
N GLU A 91 3.08 11.48 1.82
CA GLU A 91 2.29 12.00 2.95
C GLU A 91 1.22 11.00 3.39
N ASN A 92 0.49 10.42 2.44
CA ASN A 92 -0.59 9.50 2.77
C ASN A 92 -0.09 8.14 3.26
N ALA A 93 1.01 7.63 2.71
CA ALA A 93 1.62 6.39 3.19
C ALA A 93 2.24 6.58 4.59
N MET A 94 2.90 7.70 4.86
CA MET A 94 3.39 8.02 6.21
C MET A 94 2.24 8.20 7.20
N LYS A 95 1.12 8.81 6.79
CA LYS A 95 -0.09 8.90 7.63
C LYS A 95 -0.67 7.53 7.98
N LEU A 96 -0.60 6.54 7.08
CA LEU A 96 -0.99 5.15 7.38
C LEU A 96 -0.11 4.53 8.48
N VAL A 97 1.20 4.80 8.45
CA VAL A 97 2.14 4.41 9.51
C VAL A 97 1.78 5.11 10.82
N GLU A 98 1.59 6.43 10.77
CA GLU A 98 1.29 7.28 11.92
C GLU A 98 0.00 6.85 12.64
N CYS A 99 -1.04 6.50 11.89
CA CYS A 99 -2.33 6.03 12.40
C CYS A 99 -2.36 4.53 12.74
N GLY A 100 -1.26 3.79 12.55
CA GLY A 100 -1.19 2.37 12.85
C GLY A 100 -2.19 1.52 12.04
N MET A 101 -2.51 1.94 10.82
CA MET A 101 -3.43 1.26 9.89
C MET A 101 -4.87 1.02 10.40
N ASN A 102 -5.37 1.88 11.31
CA ASN A 102 -6.68 1.75 11.96
C ASN A 102 -6.84 0.35 12.58
N SER A 103 -6.36 0.19 13.82
CA SER A 103 -6.16 -1.03 14.64
C SER A 103 -7.35 -2.00 14.81
N LEU A 104 -8.36 -1.92 13.95
CA LEU A 104 -9.56 -2.77 13.89
C LEU A 104 -9.31 -4.12 13.18
N LEU A 105 -8.09 -4.38 12.69
CA LEU A 105 -7.74 -5.66 12.07
C LEU A 105 -7.47 -6.69 13.17
N GLU A 106 -8.02 -7.90 13.01
CA GLU A 106 -7.64 -9.06 13.82
C GLU A 106 -6.13 -9.31 13.74
N ASP A 107 -5.50 -9.73 14.85
CA ASP A 107 -4.04 -9.91 14.96
C ASP A 107 -3.42 -10.71 13.80
N LYS A 108 -4.09 -11.78 13.34
CA LYS A 108 -3.61 -12.63 12.24
C LYS A 108 -3.54 -11.89 10.90
N ASN A 109 -4.48 -10.97 10.67
CA ASN A 109 -4.53 -10.19 9.44
C ASN A 109 -3.64 -8.94 9.50
N MET A 110 -3.29 -8.52 10.71
CA MET A 110 -2.45 -7.35 10.92
C MET A 110 -1.03 -7.55 10.38
N ALA A 111 -0.47 -8.77 10.48
CA ALA A 111 0.91 -9.06 10.08
C ALA A 111 1.15 -8.85 8.56
N HIS A 112 0.32 -9.44 7.69
CA HIS A 112 0.48 -9.29 6.24
C HIS A 112 0.21 -7.85 5.77
N MET A 113 -0.68 -7.14 6.46
CA MET A 113 -0.95 -5.73 6.19
C MET A 113 0.26 -4.85 6.57
N LYS A 114 0.88 -5.09 7.73
CA LYS A 114 2.12 -4.41 8.15
C LYS A 114 3.26 -4.64 7.15
N ASP A 115 3.43 -5.87 6.68
CA ASP A 115 4.42 -6.20 5.65
C ASP A 115 4.15 -5.44 4.35
N ALA A 116 2.91 -5.45 3.84
CA ALA A 116 2.54 -4.73 2.63
C ALA A 116 2.79 -3.22 2.73
N LEU A 117 2.40 -2.58 3.85
CA LEU A 117 2.70 -1.16 4.07
C LEU A 117 4.21 -0.92 4.17
N SER A 118 4.95 -1.80 4.83
CA SER A 118 6.40 -1.66 4.95
C SER A 118 7.08 -1.68 3.58
N ARG A 119 6.63 -2.54 2.66
CA ARG A 119 7.12 -2.56 1.27
C ARG A 119 6.85 -1.25 0.54
N VAL A 120 5.65 -0.67 0.70
CA VAL A 120 5.33 0.66 0.14
C VAL A 120 6.32 1.72 0.62
N ILE A 121 6.58 1.78 1.93
CA ILE A 121 7.54 2.74 2.50
C ILE A 121 8.97 2.48 2.00
N VAL A 122 9.44 1.23 2.02
CA VAL A 122 10.79 0.87 1.58
C VAL A 122 11.02 1.18 0.11
N GLU A 123 10.03 0.95 -0.76
CA GLU A 123 10.13 1.34 -2.17
C GLU A 123 10.30 2.86 -2.34
N MET A 124 9.68 3.70 -1.50
CA MET A 124 9.93 5.15 -1.52
C MET A 124 11.32 5.49 -0.98
N ILE A 125 11.73 4.86 0.14
CA ILE A 125 13.05 5.09 0.75
C ILE A 125 14.17 4.81 -0.26
N LYS A 126 14.10 3.68 -0.99
CA LYS A 126 15.08 3.31 -2.01
C LYS A 126 15.22 4.33 -3.15
N ARG A 127 14.22 5.19 -3.35
CA ARG A 127 14.19 6.19 -4.43
C ARG A 127 14.58 7.59 -3.98
N GLU A 128 14.20 7.98 -2.76
CA GLU A 128 14.35 9.36 -2.28
C GLU A 128 15.41 9.52 -1.19
N TRP A 129 15.74 8.48 -0.42
CA TRP A 129 16.70 8.58 0.67
C TRP A 129 18.13 8.31 0.17
N PRO A 130 19.15 9.10 0.57
CA PRO A 130 19.11 10.14 1.62
C PRO A 130 18.85 11.58 1.17
N GLN A 131 19.14 11.97 -0.08
CA GLN A 131 19.20 13.39 -0.46
C GLN A 131 17.82 14.04 -0.60
N GLN A 132 16.82 13.34 -1.13
CA GLN A 132 15.48 13.89 -1.38
C GLN A 132 14.56 13.73 -0.16
N TRP A 133 14.90 12.85 0.78
CA TRP A 133 14.17 12.65 2.03
C TRP A 133 15.08 12.68 3.27
N PRO A 134 15.75 13.81 3.56
CA PRO A 134 16.71 13.91 4.68
C PRO A 134 16.04 13.76 6.06
N THR A 135 14.74 14.05 6.15
CA THR A 135 13.93 13.98 7.38
C THR A 135 13.41 12.59 7.73
N LEU A 136 13.66 11.56 6.89
CA LEU A 136 13.11 10.21 7.04
C LEU A 136 13.26 9.64 8.46
N LEU A 137 14.47 9.67 9.02
CA LEU A 137 14.73 9.08 10.34
C LEU A 137 14.00 9.84 11.47
N ALA A 138 13.84 11.15 11.34
CA ALA A 138 13.10 11.95 12.30
C ALA A 138 11.60 11.63 12.25
N GLU A 139 11.04 11.52 11.04
CA GLU A 139 9.63 11.17 10.83
C GLU A 139 9.30 9.74 11.32
N LEU A 140 10.18 8.77 11.06
CA LEU A 140 10.03 7.40 11.57
C LEU A 140 10.13 7.35 13.09
N ASN A 141 11.07 8.10 13.69
CA ASN A 141 11.19 8.19 15.14
C ASN A 141 9.94 8.79 15.78
N GLU A 142 9.40 9.87 15.21
CA GLU A 142 8.14 10.48 15.66
C GLU A 142 6.99 9.47 15.59
N CYS A 143 6.82 8.75 14.48
CA CYS A 143 5.82 7.69 14.35
C CYS A 143 5.98 6.62 15.44
N SER A 144 7.21 6.15 15.68
CA SER A 144 7.50 5.11 16.66
C SER A 144 7.13 5.49 18.10
N SER A 145 7.09 6.79 18.40
CA SER A 145 6.75 7.32 19.73
C SER A 145 5.24 7.33 20.03
N ARG A 146 4.39 7.07 19.02
CA ARG A 146 2.92 7.16 19.16
C ARG A 146 2.26 5.93 19.76
N GLY A 147 2.93 4.78 19.75
CA GLY A 147 2.40 3.53 20.31
C GLY A 147 3.07 2.28 19.75
N CYS A 148 2.84 1.14 20.40
CA CYS A 148 3.51 -0.13 20.07
C CYS A 148 3.29 -0.56 18.61
N ILE A 149 2.09 -0.33 18.05
CA ILE A 149 1.76 -0.69 16.67
C ILE A 149 2.63 0.11 15.69
N GLN A 150 2.78 1.41 15.93
CA GLN A 150 3.61 2.29 15.11
C GLN A 150 5.09 1.95 15.28
N THR A 151 5.55 1.67 16.49
CA THR A 151 6.92 1.20 16.75
C THR A 151 7.20 -0.07 15.94
N GLU A 152 6.30 -1.04 15.99
CA GLU A 152 6.44 -2.31 15.26
C GLU A 152 6.45 -2.12 13.73
N LEU A 153 5.61 -1.22 13.20
CA LEU A 153 5.61 -0.85 11.78
C LEU A 153 6.95 -0.23 11.36
N VAL A 154 7.47 0.71 12.15
CA VAL A 154 8.77 1.34 11.89
C VAL A 154 9.90 0.31 11.90
N LEU A 155 9.87 -0.63 12.85
CA LEU A 155 10.85 -1.73 12.90
C LEU A 155 10.73 -2.65 11.68
N HIS A 156 9.52 -2.96 11.21
CA HIS A 156 9.34 -3.72 9.96
C HIS A 156 9.90 -2.98 8.74
N VAL A 157 9.67 -1.67 8.63
CA VAL A 157 10.25 -0.84 7.55
C VAL A 157 11.77 -0.91 7.58
N LEU A 158 12.40 -0.73 8.76
CA LEU A 158 13.85 -0.75 8.90
C LEU A 158 14.44 -2.13 8.62
N LEU A 159 13.82 -3.20 9.15
CA LEU A 159 14.22 -4.57 8.88
C LEU A 159 14.19 -4.85 7.37
N ARG A 160 13.06 -4.52 6.72
CA ARG A 160 12.88 -4.76 5.30
C ARG A 160 13.84 -3.95 4.43
N LEU A 161 14.12 -2.70 4.81
CA LEU A 161 15.11 -1.88 4.12
C LEU A 161 16.49 -2.53 4.12
N VAL A 162 16.93 -3.07 5.26
CA VAL A 162 18.22 -3.74 5.39
C VAL A 162 18.25 -5.02 4.54
N GLU A 163 17.17 -5.82 4.57
CA GLU A 163 17.04 -7.02 3.73
C GLU A 163 17.19 -6.69 2.24
N ASP A 164 16.43 -5.71 1.76
CA ASP A 164 16.39 -5.32 0.34
C ASP A 164 17.70 -4.72 -0.14
N VAL A 165 18.41 -3.94 0.69
CA VAL A 165 19.62 -3.20 0.25
C VAL A 165 20.91 -3.99 0.47
N ALA A 166 20.97 -4.82 1.53
CA ALA A 166 22.20 -5.49 1.95
C ALA A 166 22.20 -7.02 1.75
N VAL A 167 21.04 -7.69 1.73
CA VAL A 167 20.96 -9.16 1.76
C VAL A 167 20.46 -9.76 0.45
N LEU A 168 19.38 -9.23 -0.11
CA LEU A 168 18.62 -9.84 -1.22
C LEU A 168 18.93 -9.21 -2.60
N GLN A 169 20.17 -8.78 -2.83
CA GLN A 169 20.58 -8.15 -4.10
C GLN A 169 20.32 -9.04 -5.32
#